data_AF-D8PKN8-F1
#
_entry.id   AF-D8PKN8-F1
#
_cell.length_a   1.000
_cell.length_b   1.000
_cell.length_c   1.000
_cell.angle_alpha   90.00
_cell.angle_beta   90.00
_cell.angle_gamma   90.00
#
_symmetry.space_group_name_H-M   'P 1'
#
loop_
_entity.id
_entity.type
_entity.pdbx_description
1 polymer ?
#
loop_
_entity_poly.entity_id
_entity_poly.type
_entity_poly.pdbx_seq_one_letter_code
_entity_poly.pdbx_strand_id
1 'polypeptide(L)'
;MGRSFRVSWGPGGRLVHLGSLCAPSSRPSQSANSSVVTITKVPMSSSIEHNALFSESLLSHQLTHTTVAPDEDEVPFANPKKSELKFSTFASLFGATDRSYEANLFRLGQALFDSLEERLGASVPAEMRFRIANLHRKAALSEWLQEAVAPTVAAGITEGSPTDPKTAITNAFTLLTGNQVEQACDEAVNAGFFNLATLIAQAGGDDTFRADLQHQLQIWREQNIPIDAAVKRIYTLLAGSETLGDGLDVTDG
;
A
#
# COMPACT_ATOMS: atom_id res chain seq x y z
N MET A 1 60.79 -11.79 -4.68
CA MET A 1 59.79 -10.72 -4.57
C MET A 1 58.42 -11.35 -4.33
N GLY A 2 57.84 -11.17 -3.14
CA GLY A 2 56.56 -11.78 -2.78
C GLY A 2 55.41 -11.08 -3.51
N ARG A 3 54.56 -11.85 -4.20
CA ARG A 3 53.37 -11.32 -4.89
C ARG A 3 52.32 -11.01 -3.82
N SER A 4 51.90 -9.74 -3.73
CA SER A 4 50.84 -9.32 -2.81
C SER A 4 49.53 -10.01 -3.16
N PHE A 5 48.83 -10.57 -2.17
CA PHE A 5 47.49 -11.11 -2.34
C PHE A 5 46.49 -9.97 -2.61
N ARG A 6 45.60 -10.17 -3.59
CA ARG A 6 44.52 -9.22 -3.91
C ARG A 6 43.19 -9.81 -3.45
N VAL A 7 42.44 -9.04 -2.68
CA VAL A 7 41.06 -9.37 -2.29
C VAL A 7 40.19 -9.31 -3.55
N SER A 8 39.34 -10.32 -3.75
CA SER A 8 38.45 -10.40 -4.91
C SER A 8 37.07 -10.90 -4.52
N TRP A 9 36.06 -10.43 -5.25
CA TRP A 9 34.71 -10.96 -5.19
C TRP A 9 34.55 -12.16 -6.14
N GLY A 10 33.89 -13.19 -5.66
CA GLY A 10 33.46 -14.36 -6.42
C GLY A 10 31.94 -14.48 -6.48
N PRO A 11 31.42 -15.39 -7.32
CA PRO A 11 29.98 -15.57 -7.51
C PRO A 11 29.24 -15.85 -6.20
N GLY A 12 28.00 -15.36 -6.10
CA GLY A 12 27.14 -15.59 -4.94
C GLY A 12 27.56 -14.84 -3.67
N GLY A 13 28.16 -13.65 -3.81
CA GLY A 13 28.55 -12.79 -2.69
C GLY A 13 29.75 -13.32 -1.88
N ARG A 14 30.61 -14.14 -2.50
CA ARG A 14 31.79 -14.69 -1.83
C ARG A 14 32.94 -13.69 -1.89
N LEU A 15 33.49 -13.34 -0.75
CA LEU A 15 34.66 -12.48 -0.63
C LEU A 15 35.87 -13.35 -0.25
N VAL A 16 36.91 -13.28 -1.09
CA VAL A 16 38.16 -14.00 -0.89
C VAL A 16 39.15 -13.04 -0.24
N HIS A 17 39.51 -13.28 1.01
CA HIS A 17 40.34 -12.38 1.81
C HIS A 17 41.35 -13.13 2.68
N LEU A 18 42.34 -12.40 3.20
CA LEU A 18 43.29 -12.89 4.20
C LEU A 18 42.98 -12.24 5.55
N GLY A 19 42.98 -13.05 6.60
CA GLY A 19 42.67 -12.59 7.96
C GLY A 19 41.17 -12.59 8.25
N SER A 20 40.73 -11.64 9.08
CA SER A 20 39.33 -11.48 9.49
C SER A 20 38.70 -10.21 8.91
N LEU A 21 37.42 -10.29 8.54
CA LEU A 21 36.66 -9.12 8.09
C LEU A 21 36.42 -8.18 9.27
N CYS A 22 36.70 -6.90 9.06
CA CYS A 22 36.69 -5.87 10.09
C CYS A 22 35.80 -4.71 9.65
N ALA A 23 35.00 -4.16 10.55
CA ALA A 23 34.35 -2.87 10.36
C ALA A 23 35.41 -1.73 10.39
N PRO A 24 35.14 -0.56 9.80
CA PRO A 24 36.11 0.54 9.70
C PRO A 24 36.73 0.97 11.04
N SER A 25 36.01 0.78 12.14
CA SER A 25 36.42 1.15 13.51
C SER A 25 36.86 -0.05 14.37
N SER A 26 36.86 -1.27 13.83
CA SER A 26 37.25 -2.46 14.58
C SER A 26 38.75 -2.74 14.48
N ARG A 27 39.35 -3.17 15.58
CA ARG A 27 40.76 -3.62 15.59
C ARG A 27 40.80 -5.06 15.07
N PRO A 28 41.56 -5.35 14.00
CA PRO A 28 41.66 -6.71 13.48
C PRO A 28 42.28 -7.63 14.54
N SER A 29 41.61 -8.74 14.82
CA SER A 29 42.11 -9.78 15.72
C SER A 29 43.17 -10.67 15.07
N GLN A 30 43.26 -10.66 13.74
CA GLN A 30 44.19 -11.46 12.94
C GLN A 30 44.89 -10.61 11.88
N SER A 31 46.18 -10.87 11.66
CA SER A 31 46.99 -10.19 10.66
C SER A 31 46.65 -10.67 9.24
N ALA A 32 46.70 -9.75 8.27
CA ALA A 32 46.56 -10.06 6.84
C ALA A 32 47.77 -10.84 6.27
N ASN A 33 48.83 -11.03 7.05
CA ASN A 33 49.99 -11.87 6.70
C ASN A 33 49.74 -13.36 7.03
N SER A 34 48.60 -13.88 6.59
CA SER A 34 48.23 -15.29 6.78
C SER A 34 48.55 -16.11 5.53
N SER A 35 49.01 -17.35 5.71
CA SER A 35 49.11 -18.35 4.62
C SER A 35 47.76 -19.01 4.31
N VAL A 36 46.72 -18.70 5.09
CA VAL A 36 45.37 -19.25 4.95
C VAL A 36 44.48 -18.24 4.23
N VAL A 37 43.92 -18.68 3.10
CA VAL A 37 42.94 -17.92 2.32
C VAL A 37 41.54 -18.23 2.84
N THR A 38 40.83 -17.19 3.31
CA THR A 38 39.46 -17.31 3.80
C THR A 38 38.49 -16.93 2.70
N ILE A 39 37.48 -17.77 2.47
CA ILE A 39 36.35 -17.47 1.59
C ILE A 39 35.13 -17.24 2.48
N THR A 40 34.68 -16.01 2.58
CA THR A 40 33.51 -15.65 3.38
C THR A 40 32.35 -15.33 2.46
N LYS A 41 31.20 -15.99 2.64
CA LYS A 41 29.96 -15.60 1.98
C LYS A 41 29.38 -14.40 2.72
N VAL A 42 29.39 -13.24 2.07
CA VAL A 42 28.79 -12.02 2.60
C VAL A 42 27.27 -12.14 2.44
N PRO A 43 26.49 -12.00 3.52
CA PRO A 43 25.03 -12.01 3.42
C PRO A 43 24.58 -10.73 2.73
N MET A 44 24.30 -10.81 1.43
CA MET A 44 23.82 -9.67 0.62
C MET A 44 22.30 -9.46 0.75
N SER A 45 21.55 -10.45 1.26
CA SER A 45 20.11 -10.37 1.53
C SER A 45 19.76 -11.03 2.86
N SER A 46 18.79 -10.47 3.59
CA SER A 46 18.33 -10.97 4.89
C SER A 46 17.49 -12.27 4.83
N SER A 47 16.99 -12.66 3.66
CA SER A 47 16.07 -13.81 3.48
C SER A 47 16.39 -14.56 2.18
N ILE A 48 17.18 -15.62 2.28
CA ILE A 48 17.94 -16.19 1.14
C ILE A 48 17.10 -17.11 0.23
N GLU A 49 16.01 -17.71 0.70
CA GLU A 49 15.35 -18.78 -0.07
C GLU A 49 14.08 -18.35 -0.82
N HIS A 50 13.17 -17.60 -0.20
CA HIS A 50 11.95 -17.13 -0.90
C HIS A 50 12.19 -15.97 -1.87
N ASN A 51 13.19 -15.10 -1.60
CA ASN A 51 13.43 -13.93 -2.44
C ASN A 51 14.28 -14.23 -3.68
N ALA A 52 15.06 -15.31 -3.70
CA ALA A 52 15.99 -15.60 -4.80
C ALA A 52 15.25 -15.93 -6.11
N LEU A 53 14.34 -16.91 -6.08
CA LEU A 53 13.55 -17.32 -7.25
C LEU A 53 12.66 -16.18 -7.77
N PHE A 54 12.11 -15.41 -6.84
CA PHE A 54 11.28 -14.27 -7.17
C PHE A 54 12.07 -13.13 -7.82
N SER A 55 13.27 -12.82 -7.30
CA SER A 55 14.15 -11.80 -7.90
C SER A 55 14.64 -12.19 -9.29
N GLU A 56 14.88 -13.47 -9.55
CA GLU A 56 15.27 -13.98 -10.87
C GLU A 56 14.11 -13.87 -11.86
N SER A 57 12.88 -14.19 -11.43
CA SER A 57 11.67 -13.99 -12.23
C SER A 57 11.43 -12.51 -12.57
N LEU A 58 11.53 -11.61 -11.59
CA LEU A 58 11.39 -10.17 -11.83
C LEU A 58 12.46 -9.62 -12.76
N LEU A 59 13.71 -10.04 -12.57
CA LEU A 59 14.84 -9.55 -13.37
C LEU A 59 14.78 -10.09 -14.81
N SER A 60 14.43 -11.37 -14.98
CA SER A 60 14.21 -11.95 -16.32
C SER A 60 13.04 -11.28 -17.04
N HIS A 61 11.96 -10.97 -16.33
CA HIS A 61 10.85 -10.19 -16.87
C HIS A 61 11.31 -8.78 -17.30
N GLN A 62 12.04 -8.07 -16.45
CA GLN A 62 12.58 -6.74 -16.78
C GLN A 62 13.50 -6.79 -18.01
N LEU A 63 14.40 -7.77 -18.07
CA LEU A 63 15.31 -7.96 -19.21
C LEU A 63 14.55 -8.23 -20.51
N THR A 64 13.45 -8.97 -20.46
CA THR A 64 12.61 -9.26 -21.65
C THR A 64 12.05 -7.98 -22.27
N HIS A 65 11.78 -6.95 -21.46
CA HIS A 65 11.24 -5.65 -21.90
C HIS A 65 12.30 -4.54 -22.02
N THR A 66 13.59 -4.90 -21.91
CA THR A 66 14.71 -3.95 -21.95
C THR A 66 15.63 -4.27 -23.11
N THR A 67 15.90 -3.29 -23.97
CA THR A 67 16.88 -3.44 -25.05
C THR A 67 18.24 -2.96 -24.54
N VAL A 68 19.24 -3.85 -24.54
CA VAL A 68 20.62 -3.51 -24.19
C VAL A 68 21.39 -3.26 -25.48
N ALA A 69 21.85 -2.03 -25.68
CA ALA A 69 22.64 -1.62 -26.85
C ALA A 69 23.84 -0.79 -26.38
N PRO A 70 24.98 -0.82 -27.11
CA PRO A 70 26.10 0.05 -26.79
C PRO A 70 25.69 1.52 -26.97
N ASP A 71 26.15 2.38 -26.06
CA ASP A 71 26.05 3.83 -26.20
C ASP A 71 27.13 4.39 -27.14
N GLU A 72 27.23 5.72 -27.22
CA GLU A 72 28.21 6.41 -28.07
C GLU A 72 29.68 6.10 -27.68
N ASP A 73 29.92 5.62 -26.46
CA ASP A 73 31.24 5.27 -25.91
C ASP A 73 31.50 3.74 -25.91
N GLU A 74 30.70 2.96 -26.68
CA GLU A 74 30.74 1.49 -26.74
C GLU A 74 30.43 0.77 -25.41
N VAL A 75 29.80 1.44 -24.45
CA VAL A 75 29.42 0.86 -23.15
C VAL A 75 28.01 0.29 -23.22
N PRO A 76 27.76 -0.95 -22.75
CA PRO A 76 26.41 -1.52 -22.75
C PRO A 76 25.43 -0.68 -21.90
N PHE A 77 24.41 -0.12 -22.56
CA PHE A 77 23.36 0.67 -21.91
C PHE A 77 22.00 -0.02 -22.02
N ALA A 78 21.29 -0.11 -20.89
CA ALA A 78 19.97 -0.74 -20.80
C ALA A 78 18.87 0.31 -21.03
N ASN A 79 18.12 0.18 -22.14
CA ASN A 79 17.00 1.06 -22.46
C ASN A 79 15.66 0.33 -22.26
N PRO A 80 14.95 0.54 -21.14
CA PRO A 80 13.65 -0.08 -20.90
C PRO A 80 12.58 0.56 -21.76
N LYS A 81 11.78 -0.26 -22.44
CA LYS A 81 10.66 0.23 -23.25
C LYS A 81 9.52 0.69 -22.34
N LYS A 82 9.41 2.00 -22.10
CA LYS A 82 8.42 2.62 -21.20
C LYS A 82 6.95 2.24 -21.50
N SER A 83 6.63 1.94 -22.76
CA SER A 83 5.28 1.51 -23.16
C SER A 83 4.96 0.08 -22.72
N GLU A 84 5.96 -0.78 -22.60
CA GLU A 84 5.80 -2.21 -22.31
C GLU A 84 6.09 -2.54 -20.83
N LEU A 85 7.06 -1.84 -20.23
CA LEU A 85 7.47 -2.03 -18.85
C LEU A 85 6.65 -1.15 -17.89
N LYS A 86 5.54 -1.71 -17.39
CA LYS A 86 4.62 -1.07 -16.44
C LYS A 86 4.50 -1.88 -15.15
N PHE A 87 3.99 -1.26 -14.09
CA PHE A 87 3.76 -1.97 -12.83
C PHE A 87 2.71 -3.07 -12.99
N SER A 88 1.72 -2.90 -13.88
CA SER A 88 0.73 -3.92 -14.22
C SER A 88 1.36 -5.21 -14.74
N THR A 89 2.44 -5.09 -15.52
CA THR A 89 3.12 -6.26 -16.10
C THR A 89 3.78 -7.07 -14.99
N PHE A 90 4.40 -6.39 -14.02
CA PHE A 90 4.93 -7.04 -12.82
C PHE A 90 3.83 -7.56 -11.88
N ALA A 91 2.74 -6.81 -11.70
CA ALA A 91 1.60 -7.23 -10.88
C ALA A 91 0.96 -8.53 -11.42
N SER A 92 0.98 -8.74 -12.75
CA SER A 92 0.45 -9.94 -13.39
C SER A 92 1.25 -11.23 -13.10
N LEU A 93 2.49 -11.10 -12.62
CA LEU A 93 3.31 -12.26 -12.21
C LEU A 93 2.83 -12.85 -10.89
N PHE A 94 2.09 -12.09 -10.09
CA PHE A 94 1.53 -12.53 -8.83
C PHE A 94 0.12 -13.07 -9.04
N GLY A 95 -0.24 -14.10 -8.25
CA GLY A 95 -1.63 -14.58 -8.23
C GLY A 95 -2.58 -13.51 -7.70
N ALA A 96 -3.84 -13.51 -8.15
CA ALA A 96 -4.84 -12.53 -7.71
C ALA A 96 -5.10 -12.58 -6.18
N THR A 97 -4.90 -13.74 -5.56
CA THR A 97 -5.06 -13.94 -4.10
C THR A 97 -3.80 -13.69 -3.29
N ASP A 98 -2.66 -13.43 -3.94
CA ASP A 98 -1.39 -13.18 -3.27
C ASP A 98 -1.44 -11.82 -2.56
N ARG A 99 -1.23 -11.80 -1.24
CA ARG A 99 -1.21 -10.60 -0.40
C ARG A 99 0.16 -10.31 0.19
N SER A 100 1.23 -10.85 -0.40
CA SER A 100 2.61 -10.54 -0.04
C SER A 100 2.89 -9.04 -0.14
N TYR A 101 3.91 -8.59 0.59
CA TYR A 101 4.33 -7.18 0.58
C TYR A 101 4.70 -6.73 -0.83
N GLU A 102 5.41 -7.58 -1.57
CA GLU A 102 5.85 -7.36 -2.94
C GLU A 102 4.66 -7.24 -3.90
N ALA A 103 3.69 -8.15 -3.83
CA ALA A 103 2.48 -8.09 -4.65
C ALA A 103 1.72 -6.77 -4.40
N ASN A 104 1.55 -6.39 -3.13
CA ASN A 104 0.89 -5.14 -2.77
C ASN A 104 1.66 -3.90 -3.26
N LEU A 105 2.99 -3.92 -3.21
CA LEU A 105 3.83 -2.85 -3.71
C LEU A 105 3.66 -2.65 -5.22
N PHE A 106 3.69 -3.73 -6.01
CA PHE A 106 3.50 -3.63 -7.46
C PHE A 106 2.07 -3.23 -7.84
N ARG A 107 1.04 -3.74 -7.15
CA ARG A 107 -0.35 -3.30 -7.36
C ARG A 107 -0.58 -1.84 -6.98
N LEU A 108 0.06 -1.36 -5.91
CA LEU A 108 0.06 0.07 -5.56
C LEU A 108 0.73 0.90 -6.66
N GLY A 109 1.89 0.43 -7.14
CA GLY A 109 2.60 1.06 -8.25
C GLY A 109 1.73 1.15 -9.51
N GLN A 110 0.98 0.09 -9.82
CA GLN A 110 0.01 0.05 -10.91
C GLN A 110 -1.10 1.07 -10.72
N ALA A 111 -1.69 1.16 -9.52
CA ALA A 111 -2.75 2.12 -9.23
C ALA A 111 -2.28 3.57 -9.36
N LEU A 112 -1.04 3.88 -8.97
CA LEU A 112 -0.51 5.25 -8.94
C LEU A 112 0.12 5.70 -10.26
N PHE A 113 0.95 4.87 -10.89
CA PHE A 113 1.91 5.30 -11.91
C PHE A 113 1.62 4.79 -13.32
N ASP A 114 0.81 3.74 -13.49
CA ASP A 114 0.57 3.22 -14.84
C ASP A 114 -0.29 4.18 -15.69
N SER A 115 0.06 4.30 -16.97
CA SER A 115 -0.61 5.17 -17.92
C SER A 115 -2.00 4.62 -18.30
N LEU A 116 -3.05 5.12 -17.64
CA LEU A 116 -4.45 4.84 -17.96
C LEU A 116 -4.94 5.58 -19.23
N GLU A 117 -4.12 6.47 -19.80
CA GLU A 117 -4.46 7.35 -20.91
C GLU A 117 -4.56 6.65 -22.26
N GLU A 118 -3.92 5.49 -22.42
CA GLU A 118 -3.85 4.75 -23.69
C GLU A 118 -5.21 4.20 -24.16
N ARG A 119 -6.20 4.13 -23.26
CA ARG A 119 -7.55 3.64 -23.57
C ARG A 119 -8.49 4.73 -24.10
N LEU A 120 -8.06 5.99 -24.13
CA LEU A 120 -8.86 7.13 -24.59
C LEU A 120 -8.52 7.46 -26.05
N GLY A 121 -9.54 7.47 -26.92
CA GLY A 121 -9.39 7.84 -28.31
C GLY A 121 -8.92 9.30 -28.52
N ALA A 122 -8.24 9.55 -29.64
CA ALA A 122 -7.66 10.86 -29.98
C ALA A 122 -8.69 12.02 -30.04
N SER A 123 -9.99 11.72 -30.07
CA SER A 123 -11.07 12.70 -30.13
C SER A 123 -11.35 13.45 -28.83
N VAL A 124 -10.85 12.97 -27.67
CA VAL A 124 -11.17 13.59 -26.37
C VAL A 124 -10.26 14.80 -26.12
N PRO A 125 -10.78 15.98 -25.71
CA PRO A 125 -9.98 17.15 -25.33
C PRO A 125 -8.99 16.86 -24.19
N ALA A 126 -7.83 17.52 -24.19
CA ALA A 126 -6.75 17.28 -23.22
C ALA A 126 -7.21 17.48 -21.76
N GLU A 127 -8.02 18.49 -21.48
CA GLU A 127 -8.55 18.75 -20.13
C GLU A 127 -9.45 17.61 -19.62
N MET A 128 -10.30 17.07 -20.50
CA MET A 128 -11.17 15.95 -20.17
C MET A 128 -10.37 14.66 -19.96
N ARG A 129 -9.29 14.45 -20.73
CA ARG A 129 -8.37 13.33 -20.50
C ARG A 129 -7.73 13.38 -19.13
N PHE A 130 -7.23 14.55 -18.71
CA PHE A 130 -6.63 14.71 -17.39
C PHE A 130 -7.63 14.42 -16.27
N ARG A 131 -8.87 14.93 -16.38
CA ARG A 131 -9.93 14.65 -15.40
C ARG A 131 -10.27 13.16 -15.33
N ILE A 132 -10.45 12.50 -16.47
CA ILE A 132 -10.74 11.06 -16.53
C ILE A 132 -9.57 10.24 -15.94
N ALA A 133 -8.33 10.60 -16.27
CA ALA A 133 -7.15 9.93 -15.73
C ALA A 133 -7.08 10.05 -14.20
N ASN A 134 -7.39 11.22 -13.64
CA ASN A 134 -7.44 11.40 -12.19
C ASN A 134 -8.59 10.63 -11.52
N LEU A 135 -9.76 10.57 -12.16
CA LEU A 135 -10.89 9.78 -11.65
C LEU A 135 -10.55 8.28 -11.64
N HIS A 136 -9.96 7.76 -12.72
CA HIS A 136 -9.54 6.37 -12.78
C HIS A 136 -8.42 6.06 -11.77
N ARG A 137 -7.44 6.95 -11.64
CA ARG A 137 -6.36 6.78 -10.66
C ARG A 137 -6.90 6.78 -9.23
N LYS A 138 -7.82 7.70 -8.92
CA LYS A 138 -8.51 7.73 -7.63
C LYS A 138 -9.28 6.43 -7.38
N ALA A 139 -10.05 5.95 -8.37
CA ALA A 139 -10.80 4.71 -8.26
C ALA A 139 -9.88 3.50 -8.03
N ALA A 140 -8.82 3.36 -8.82
CA ALA A 140 -7.85 2.26 -8.69
C ALA A 140 -7.12 2.30 -7.33
N LEU A 141 -6.75 3.49 -6.84
CA LEU A 141 -6.15 3.63 -5.51
C LEU A 141 -7.14 3.27 -4.41
N SER A 142 -8.40 3.71 -4.52
CA SER A 142 -9.45 3.36 -3.56
C SER A 142 -9.73 1.85 -3.54
N GLU A 143 -9.77 1.20 -4.70
CA GLU A 143 -9.92 -0.26 -4.84
C GLU A 143 -8.74 -1.00 -4.20
N TRP A 144 -7.50 -0.57 -4.49
CA TRP A 144 -6.32 -1.15 -3.86
C TRP A 144 -6.33 -0.99 -2.33
N LEU A 145 -6.69 0.19 -1.82
CA LEU A 145 -6.81 0.42 -0.37
C LEU A 145 -7.88 -0.49 0.25
N GLN A 146 -9.02 -0.67 -0.44
CA GLN A 146 -10.08 -1.56 0.00
C GLN A 146 -9.60 -3.01 0.09
N GLU A 147 -8.86 -3.51 -0.90
CA GLU A 147 -8.28 -4.87 -0.87
C GLU A 147 -7.22 -5.03 0.23
N ALA A 148 -6.34 -4.03 0.40
CA ALA A 148 -5.27 -4.05 1.37
C ALA A 148 -5.80 -4.05 2.82
N VAL A 149 -6.89 -3.31 3.06
CA VAL A 149 -7.50 -3.13 4.39
C VAL A 149 -8.59 -4.18 4.67
N ALA A 150 -9.10 -4.88 3.65
CA ALA A 150 -10.11 -5.96 3.78
C ALA A 150 -9.84 -6.97 4.91
N PRO A 151 -8.62 -7.55 5.10
CA PRO A 151 -8.40 -8.49 6.20
C PRO A 151 -8.48 -7.82 7.58
N THR A 152 -8.03 -6.57 7.70
CA THR A 152 -8.10 -5.81 8.95
C THR A 152 -9.54 -5.43 9.29
N VAL A 153 -10.33 -5.05 8.30
CA VAL A 153 -11.77 -4.76 8.45
C VAL A 153 -12.52 -6.02 8.85
N ALA A 154 -12.30 -7.14 8.15
CA ALA A 154 -12.94 -8.42 8.47
C ALA A 154 -12.62 -8.88 9.90
N ALA A 155 -11.39 -8.68 10.37
CA ALA A 155 -11.00 -9.00 11.75
C ALA A 155 -11.59 -8.03 12.80
N GLY A 156 -11.94 -6.80 12.38
CA GLY A 156 -12.56 -5.79 13.25
C GLY A 156 -14.08 -5.92 13.36
N ILE A 157 -14.72 -6.74 12.53
CA ILE A 157 -16.15 -7.04 12.64
C ILE A 157 -16.34 -7.92 13.87
N THR A 158 -17.14 -7.43 14.82
CA THR A 158 -17.42 -8.17 16.04
C THR A 158 -18.59 -9.12 15.80
N GLU A 159 -18.38 -10.42 16.04
CA GLU A 159 -19.44 -11.43 16.09
C GLU A 159 -20.28 -11.26 17.37
N GLY A 160 -21.11 -10.21 17.41
CA GLY A 160 -22.10 -10.01 18.46
C GLY A 160 -23.45 -10.60 18.10
N SER A 161 -24.41 -10.56 19.03
CA SER A 161 -25.80 -10.87 18.70
C SER A 161 -26.27 -9.90 17.61
N PRO A 162 -26.85 -10.38 16.49
CA PRO A 162 -27.37 -9.53 15.40
C PRO A 162 -28.49 -8.59 15.86
N THR A 163 -28.94 -8.73 17.11
CA THR A 163 -29.99 -7.91 17.73
C THR A 163 -29.44 -6.73 18.54
N ASP A 164 -28.13 -6.61 18.77
CA ASP A 164 -27.59 -5.46 19.50
C ASP A 164 -27.34 -4.27 18.56
N PRO A 165 -28.16 -3.19 18.65
CA PRO A 165 -28.04 -2.05 17.75
C PRO A 165 -26.68 -1.36 17.85
N LYS A 166 -26.01 -1.38 19.01
CA LYS A 166 -24.70 -0.74 19.18
C LYS A 166 -23.59 -1.48 18.45
N THR A 167 -23.61 -2.81 18.52
CA THR A 167 -22.68 -3.66 17.78
C THR A 167 -22.87 -3.47 16.27
N ALA A 168 -24.12 -3.39 15.79
CA ALA A 168 -24.41 -3.17 14.38
C ALA A 168 -23.90 -1.81 13.86
N ILE A 169 -24.07 -0.71 14.62
CA ILE A 169 -23.52 0.60 14.23
C ILE A 169 -21.99 0.58 14.23
N THR A 170 -21.37 -0.11 15.19
CA THR A 170 -19.90 -0.25 15.25
C THR A 170 -19.38 -1.04 14.06
N ASN A 171 -20.05 -2.14 13.69
CA ASN A 171 -19.74 -2.92 12.50
C ASN A 171 -19.95 -2.09 11.22
N ALA A 172 -21.04 -1.31 11.12
CA ALA A 172 -21.27 -0.40 10.01
C ALA A 172 -20.14 0.64 9.89
N PHE A 173 -19.66 1.21 11.00
CA PHE A 173 -18.49 2.09 10.99
C PHE A 173 -17.23 1.36 10.49
N THR A 174 -16.96 0.15 10.97
CA THR A 174 -15.82 -0.66 10.52
C THR A 174 -15.89 -0.96 9.02
N LEU A 175 -17.06 -1.30 8.49
CA LEU A 175 -17.29 -1.50 7.05
C LEU A 175 -17.04 -0.22 6.23
N LEU A 176 -17.44 0.95 6.76
CA LEU A 176 -17.15 2.24 6.13
C LEU A 176 -15.65 2.54 6.06
N THR A 177 -14.85 2.11 7.05
CA THR A 177 -13.39 2.24 6.98
C THR A 177 -12.76 1.41 5.85
N GLY A 178 -13.43 0.35 5.41
CA GLY A 178 -13.06 -0.46 4.24
C GLY A 178 -13.70 -0.03 2.93
N ASN A 179 -14.34 1.16 2.87
CA ASN A 179 -15.11 1.62 1.70
C ASN A 179 -16.25 0.65 1.27
N GLN A 180 -16.78 -0.16 2.19
CA GLN A 180 -17.88 -1.11 1.96
C GLN A 180 -19.23 -0.47 2.30
N VAL A 181 -19.59 0.59 1.57
CA VAL A 181 -20.78 1.42 1.85
C VAL A 181 -22.09 0.63 1.78
N GLU A 182 -22.22 -0.27 0.81
CA GLU A 182 -23.41 -1.11 0.63
C GLU A 182 -23.65 -2.02 1.86
N GLN A 183 -22.62 -2.75 2.27
CA GLN A 183 -22.69 -3.62 3.45
C GLN A 183 -22.96 -2.82 4.74
N ALA A 184 -22.33 -1.64 4.88
CA ALA A 184 -22.58 -0.75 6.01
C ALA A 184 -24.02 -0.24 6.05
N CYS A 185 -24.62 0.02 4.89
CA CYS A 185 -26.02 0.43 4.76
C CYS A 185 -26.94 -0.72 5.19
N ASP A 186 -26.69 -1.94 4.73
CA ASP A 186 -27.48 -3.11 5.09
C ASP A 186 -27.45 -3.38 6.60
N GLU A 187 -26.27 -3.29 7.23
CA GLU A 187 -26.12 -3.40 8.69
C GLU A 187 -26.96 -2.34 9.43
N ALA A 188 -26.93 -1.09 8.97
CA ALA A 188 -27.71 -0.01 9.56
C ALA A 188 -29.24 -0.22 9.39
N VAL A 189 -29.68 -0.74 8.24
CA VAL A 189 -31.09 -1.07 7.98
C VAL A 189 -31.55 -2.24 8.87
N ASN A 190 -30.74 -3.30 8.96
CA ASN A 190 -31.05 -4.48 9.77
C ASN A 190 -31.15 -4.14 11.27
N ALA A 191 -30.38 -3.17 11.73
CA ALA A 191 -30.43 -2.65 13.10
C ALA A 191 -31.58 -1.64 13.35
N GLY A 192 -32.36 -1.28 12.32
CA GLY A 192 -33.48 -0.34 12.42
C GLY A 192 -33.10 1.15 12.35
N PHE A 193 -31.87 1.48 12.00
CA PHE A 193 -31.39 2.86 11.86
C PHE A 193 -31.58 3.40 10.43
N PHE A 194 -32.82 3.52 9.98
CA PHE A 194 -33.15 3.95 8.61
C PHE A 194 -32.60 5.34 8.24
N ASN A 195 -32.62 6.29 9.18
CA ASN A 195 -32.07 7.62 8.97
C ASN A 195 -30.56 7.56 8.72
N LEU A 196 -29.85 6.74 9.50
CA LEU A 196 -28.41 6.55 9.37
C LEU A 196 -28.07 5.83 8.07
N ALA A 197 -28.83 4.80 7.70
CA ALA A 197 -28.69 4.09 6.43
C ALA A 197 -28.83 5.04 5.23
N THR A 198 -29.80 5.96 5.28
CA THR A 198 -29.99 6.98 4.24
C THR A 198 -28.78 7.90 4.12
N LEU A 199 -28.18 8.30 5.24
CA LEU A 199 -26.96 9.11 5.26
C LEU A 199 -25.74 8.33 4.74
N ILE A 200 -25.62 7.05 5.12
CA ILE A 200 -24.56 6.15 4.66
C ILE A 200 -24.64 5.96 3.14
N ALA A 201 -25.84 5.81 2.59
CA ALA A 201 -26.05 5.70 1.13
C ALA A 201 -25.58 6.95 0.36
N GLN A 202 -25.48 8.10 1.03
CA GLN A 202 -24.94 9.36 0.49
C GLN A 202 -23.46 9.57 0.82
N ALA A 203 -22.73 8.52 1.24
CA ALA A 203 -21.30 8.60 1.48
C ALA A 203 -20.56 9.05 0.21
N GLY A 204 -19.71 10.07 0.35
CA GLY A 204 -19.06 10.72 -0.80
C GLY A 204 -19.94 11.74 -1.53
N GLY A 205 -21.07 12.14 -0.91
CA GLY A 205 -21.97 13.18 -1.39
C GLY A 205 -21.35 14.56 -1.54
N ASP A 206 -22.17 15.52 -1.96
CA ASP A 206 -21.76 16.87 -2.32
C ASP A 206 -21.34 17.75 -1.12
N ASP A 207 -20.81 18.93 -1.43
CA ASP A 207 -20.32 19.86 -0.41
C ASP A 207 -21.45 20.37 0.49
N THR A 208 -22.68 20.45 -0.03
CA THR A 208 -23.87 20.82 0.76
C THR A 208 -24.20 19.77 1.79
N PHE A 209 -24.23 18.50 1.42
CA PHE A 209 -24.43 17.38 2.34
C PHE A 209 -23.37 17.36 3.45
N ARG A 210 -22.10 17.59 3.09
CA ARG A 210 -21.00 17.68 4.05
C ARG A 210 -21.17 18.86 5.01
N ALA A 211 -21.57 20.03 4.51
CA ALA A 211 -21.82 21.22 5.31
C ALA A 211 -22.98 21.02 6.30
N ASP A 212 -24.06 20.40 5.87
CA ASP A 212 -25.23 20.11 6.72
C ASP A 212 -24.86 19.16 7.87
N LEU A 213 -24.06 18.12 7.59
CA LEU A 213 -23.57 17.20 8.62
C LEU A 213 -22.61 17.88 9.60
N GLN A 214 -21.76 18.78 9.13
CA GLN A 214 -20.88 19.58 9.99
C GLN A 214 -21.68 20.50 10.91
N HIS A 215 -22.71 21.16 10.38
CA HIS A 215 -23.61 22.00 11.16
C HIS A 215 -24.37 21.19 12.22
N GLN A 216 -24.85 20.00 11.85
CA GLN A 216 -25.50 19.08 12.79
C GLN A 216 -24.56 18.66 13.93
N LEU A 217 -23.30 18.35 13.62
CA LEU A 217 -22.28 18.04 14.62
C LEU A 217 -21.96 19.24 15.53
N GLN A 218 -22.01 20.46 15.02
CA GLN A 218 -21.83 21.67 15.81
C GLN A 218 -22.99 21.89 16.79
N ILE A 219 -24.24 21.73 16.34
CA ILE A 219 -25.43 21.81 17.21
C ILE A 219 -25.30 20.82 18.37
N TRP A 220 -24.90 19.57 18.09
CA TRP A 220 -24.72 18.56 19.15
C TRP A 220 -23.66 18.96 20.18
N ARG A 221 -22.57 19.62 19.76
CA ARG A 221 -21.54 20.13 20.67
C ARG A 221 -22.05 21.30 21.51
N GLU A 222 -22.68 22.30 20.88
CA GLU A 222 -23.15 23.51 21.54
C GLU A 222 -24.26 23.24 22.56
N GLN A 223 -25.16 22.31 22.23
CA GLN A 223 -26.30 21.97 23.07
C GLN A 223 -26.01 20.82 24.04
N ASN A 224 -24.79 20.28 24.04
CA ASN A 224 -24.36 19.14 24.87
C ASN A 224 -25.33 17.95 24.81
N ILE A 225 -25.75 17.58 23.60
CA ILE A 225 -26.70 16.47 23.39
C ILE A 225 -25.93 15.15 23.52
N PRO A 226 -26.35 14.23 24.42
CA PRO A 226 -25.71 12.93 24.55
C PRO A 226 -26.07 12.03 23.35
N ILE A 227 -25.10 11.85 22.45
CA ILE A 227 -25.21 10.98 21.27
C ILE A 227 -24.24 9.81 21.43
N ASP A 228 -24.66 8.62 20.96
CA ASP A 228 -23.80 7.45 20.94
C ASP A 228 -22.52 7.71 20.12
N ALA A 229 -21.37 7.29 20.67
CA ALA A 229 -20.07 7.54 20.06
C ALA A 229 -19.94 6.93 18.66
N ALA A 230 -20.56 5.77 18.40
CA ALA A 230 -20.50 5.12 17.09
C ALA A 230 -21.29 5.91 16.03
N VAL A 231 -22.45 6.46 16.40
CA VAL A 231 -23.24 7.33 15.52
C VAL A 231 -22.48 8.63 15.24
N LYS A 232 -21.90 9.25 16.27
CA LYS A 232 -21.09 10.46 16.12
C LYS A 232 -19.92 10.24 15.15
N ARG A 233 -19.26 9.08 15.23
CA ARG A 233 -18.15 8.70 14.33
C ARG A 233 -18.58 8.60 12.87
N ILE A 234 -19.74 8.02 12.58
CA ILE A 234 -20.28 7.94 11.22
C ILE A 234 -20.60 9.34 10.68
N TYR A 235 -21.24 10.20 11.47
CA TYR A 235 -21.49 11.59 11.06
C TYR A 235 -20.18 12.35 10.80
N THR A 236 -19.17 12.20 11.64
CA THR A 236 -17.86 12.85 11.43
C THR A 236 -17.16 12.34 10.18
N LEU A 237 -17.29 11.05 9.86
CA LEU A 237 -16.73 10.45 8.66
C LEU A 237 -17.42 11.01 7.41
N LEU A 238 -18.75 11.04 7.41
CA LEU A 238 -19.55 11.55 6.28
C LEU A 238 -19.37 13.07 6.06
N ALA A 239 -19.19 13.83 7.14
CA ALA A 239 -18.86 15.26 7.11
C ALA A 239 -17.47 15.56 6.50
N GLY A 240 -16.60 14.55 6.37
CA GLY A 240 -15.23 14.71 5.88
C GLY A 240 -14.30 15.45 6.84
N SER A 241 -14.63 15.52 8.14
CA SER A 241 -13.79 16.16 9.15
C SER A 241 -12.73 15.19 9.68
N GLU A 242 -11.47 15.62 9.74
CA GLU A 242 -10.32 14.83 10.22
C GLU A 242 -10.33 14.59 11.75
N THR A 243 -11.24 15.23 12.49
CA THR A 243 -11.33 15.13 13.95
C THR A 243 -12.04 13.85 14.40
N LEU A 244 -11.53 12.68 14.00
CA LEU A 244 -11.98 11.40 14.57
C LEU A 244 -11.46 11.21 16.02
N GLY A 245 -10.50 12.04 16.45
CA GLY A 245 -9.81 11.91 17.74
C GLY A 245 -10.25 12.87 18.86
N ASP A 246 -10.96 13.97 18.57
CA ASP A 246 -11.22 15.02 19.58
C ASP A 246 -12.45 14.74 20.46
N GLY A 247 -12.69 13.47 20.77
CA GLY A 247 -13.82 13.01 21.58
C GLY A 247 -13.60 11.65 22.22
N LEU A 248 -12.35 11.16 22.25
CA LEU A 248 -11.95 9.95 22.97
C LEU A 248 -11.58 10.21 24.44
N ASP A 249 -11.70 11.45 24.93
CA ASP A 249 -11.68 11.70 26.36
C ASP A 249 -13.01 11.27 26.97
N VAL A 250 -13.10 9.96 27.18
CA VAL A 250 -13.82 9.38 28.32
C VAL A 250 -13.20 10.01 29.57
N THR A 251 -13.74 11.14 30.01
CA THR A 251 -13.71 11.46 31.42
C THR A 251 -14.78 10.59 32.06
N ASP A 252 -14.33 9.48 32.65
CA ASP A 252 -15.06 8.80 33.70
C ASP A 252 -15.57 9.84 34.71
N GLY A 253 -16.87 9.76 35.00
CA GLY A 253 -17.58 10.45 36.06
C GLY A 253 -18.78 9.63 36.46
#